data_AF-A0A4Y8JY67-F1
#
_entry.id   AF-A0A4Y8JY67-F1
#
_cell.length_a   1.000
_cell.length_b   1.000
_cell.length_c   1.000
_cell.angle_alpha   90.00
_cell.angle_beta   90.00
_cell.angle_gamma   90.00
#
_symmetry.space_group_name_H-M   'P 1'
#
loop_
_entity.id
_entity.type
_entity.pdbx_description
1 polymer ?
#
loop_
_entity_poly.entity_id
_entity_poly.type
_entity_poly.pdbx_seq_one_letter_code
_entity_poly.pdbx_strand_id
1 'polypeptide(L)'
;MTKSVRTLHAGALIGLLAAASLLTGCAQSEPAASPTPAATSTESPSGTPPTEEQTAWAGDVCSSTATLKTDVQGLVSTAAAGGDDVSARLNTQMQTVKESATVLADTIKAVPAGSEDDPELAAVRDSSDDLSSSISDLESSVASVEGATGTDLVVALGSVASDAGASLTALAATVSAIGTAAADGTSTIGQAFDAAPECASLTR
;
A
#
# COMPACT_ATOMS: atom_id res chain seq x y z
N MET A 1 11.15 57.63 12.10
CA MET A 1 10.60 57.32 13.44
C MET A 1 9.86 56.00 13.34
N THR A 2 10.42 54.96 13.97
CA THR A 2 9.96 53.56 13.96
C THR A 2 9.02 53.27 15.13
N LYS A 3 7.95 52.51 14.89
CA LYS A 3 7.09 51.82 15.89
C LYS A 3 6.06 51.00 15.12
N SER A 4 5.71 49.76 15.44
CA SER A 4 6.28 48.69 16.25
C SER A 4 5.49 47.45 15.85
N VAL A 5 6.17 46.35 15.54
CA VAL A 5 5.59 45.01 15.33
C VAL A 5 5.00 44.50 16.64
N ARG A 6 3.79 43.94 16.59
CA ARG A 6 3.32 42.96 17.59
C ARG A 6 2.55 41.83 16.89
N THR A 7 3.32 40.79 16.63
CA THR A 7 2.91 39.40 16.41
C THR A 7 2.17 38.89 17.65
N LEU A 8 0.99 38.29 17.48
CA LEU A 8 0.36 37.45 18.49
C LEU A 8 0.27 36.03 17.91
N HIS A 9 1.21 35.20 18.33
CA HIS A 9 1.13 33.75 18.21
C HIS A 9 0.09 33.26 19.21
N ALA A 10 -1.01 32.69 18.72
CA ALA A 10 -1.88 31.85 19.53
C ALA A 10 -1.50 30.40 19.26
N GLY A 11 -0.54 29.91 20.04
CA GLY A 11 -0.31 28.48 20.18
C GLY A 11 -1.44 27.86 21.00
N ALA A 12 -1.94 26.71 20.55
CA ALA A 12 -2.72 25.80 21.38
C ALA A 12 -2.06 24.42 21.30
N LEU A 13 -1.33 24.10 22.38
CA LEU A 13 -0.81 22.79 22.72
C LEU A 13 -1.98 21.88 23.16
N ILE A 14 -2.13 20.74 22.50
CA ILE A 14 -2.91 19.58 22.95
C ILE A 14 -2.05 18.37 22.55
N GLY A 15 -1.66 17.42 23.38
CA GLY A 15 -1.95 17.09 24.77
C GLY A 15 -1.39 15.68 24.93
N LEU A 16 -0.29 15.54 25.66
CA LEU A 16 0.47 14.31 25.87
C LEU A 16 -0.32 13.37 26.80
N LEU A 17 -0.58 12.12 26.39
CA LEU A 17 -1.08 11.06 27.30
C LEU A 17 -0.26 9.78 27.09
N ALA A 18 0.80 9.69 27.89
CA ALA A 18 1.49 8.45 28.19
C ALA A 18 0.87 7.83 29.45
N ALA A 19 0.51 6.55 29.40
CA ALA A 19 0.21 5.76 30.58
C ALA A 19 0.82 4.36 30.43
N ALA A 20 1.96 4.19 31.11
CA ALA A 20 2.58 2.91 31.36
C ALA A 20 1.73 2.12 32.37
N SER A 21 1.49 0.84 32.08
CA SER A 21 0.94 -0.12 33.05
C SER A 21 1.94 -1.26 33.20
N LEU A 22 2.73 -1.21 34.27
CA LEU A 22 3.60 -2.30 34.70
C LEU A 22 3.14 -2.80 36.07
N LEU A 23 3.10 -4.13 36.18
CA LEU A 23 3.29 -4.98 37.37
C LEU A 23 2.15 -5.08 38.40
N THR A 24 1.59 -6.29 38.57
CA THR A 24 1.87 -7.19 39.71
C THR A 24 0.91 -8.40 39.71
N GLY A 25 1.43 -9.59 40.04
CA GLY A 25 0.63 -10.80 40.25
C GLY A 25 1.49 -12.06 40.34
N CYS A 26 1.92 -12.40 41.55
CA CYS A 26 2.90 -13.43 41.89
C CYS A 26 2.36 -14.87 41.93
N ALA A 27 3.28 -15.80 41.62
CA ALA A 27 3.63 -17.05 42.32
C ALA A 27 2.64 -18.23 42.44
N GLN A 28 3.10 -19.33 41.83
CA GLN A 28 3.37 -20.65 42.45
C GLN A 28 2.29 -21.74 42.42
N SER A 29 2.55 -22.79 41.62
CA SER A 29 2.74 -24.18 42.10
C SER A 29 3.19 -25.09 40.95
N GLU A 30 4.24 -25.86 41.22
CA GLU A 30 4.74 -26.99 40.42
C GLU A 30 3.87 -28.22 40.71
N PRO A 31 3.61 -29.08 39.71
CA PRO A 31 3.89 -30.49 39.93
C PRO A 31 4.68 -31.11 38.78
N ALA A 32 5.70 -31.87 39.16
CA ALA A 32 6.45 -32.75 38.28
C ALA A 32 5.57 -33.79 37.57
N ALA A 33 5.66 -33.81 36.25
CA ALA A 33 5.54 -35.03 35.45
C ALA A 33 6.38 -34.84 34.18
N SER A 34 7.42 -35.66 34.03
CA SER A 34 8.08 -35.83 32.73
C SER A 34 7.13 -36.51 31.75
N PRO A 35 6.94 -35.94 30.56
CA PRO A 35 6.83 -36.73 29.35
C PRO A 35 8.14 -36.66 28.58
N THR A 36 8.59 -37.83 28.15
CA THR A 36 9.49 -38.10 27.02
C THR A 36 9.59 -36.94 26.03
N PRO A 37 10.79 -36.56 25.55
CA PRO A 37 10.89 -35.68 24.39
C PRO A 37 10.26 -36.42 23.20
N ALA A 38 8.99 -36.13 22.93
CA ALA A 38 8.45 -36.33 21.61
C ALA A 38 9.29 -35.44 20.70
N ALA A 39 9.97 -36.05 19.74
CA ALA A 39 10.53 -35.33 18.63
C ALA A 39 9.40 -34.47 18.07
N THR A 40 9.50 -33.15 18.26
CA THR A 40 8.80 -32.22 17.39
C THR A 40 9.33 -32.56 16.01
N SER A 41 8.55 -33.32 15.25
CA SER A 41 8.68 -33.34 13.81
C SER A 41 8.51 -31.89 13.40
N THR A 42 9.61 -31.20 13.17
CA THR A 42 9.63 -30.08 12.27
C THR A 42 9.18 -30.68 10.95
N GLU A 43 7.86 -30.68 10.71
CA GLU A 43 7.37 -30.79 9.35
C GLU A 43 8.00 -29.59 8.64
N SER A 44 9.10 -29.85 7.96
CA SER A 44 9.56 -28.97 6.90
C SER A 44 8.34 -28.73 6.02
N PRO A 45 7.97 -27.47 5.74
CA PRO A 45 6.90 -27.21 4.77
C PRO A 45 7.25 -28.03 3.54
N SER A 46 6.38 -28.98 3.20
CA SER A 46 6.66 -30.01 2.19
C SER A 46 6.49 -29.46 0.77
N GLY A 47 6.69 -28.16 0.60
CA GLY A 47 6.73 -27.47 -0.68
C GLY A 47 8.17 -27.36 -1.16
N THR A 48 8.35 -27.52 -2.47
CA THR A 48 9.56 -27.02 -3.11
C THR A 48 9.64 -25.51 -2.82
N PRO A 49 10.77 -25.00 -2.31
CA PRO A 49 10.93 -23.56 -2.11
C PRO A 49 10.70 -22.81 -3.42
N PRO A 50 10.26 -21.54 -3.37
CA PRO A 50 10.02 -20.76 -4.57
C PRO A 50 11.30 -20.65 -5.40
N THR A 51 11.15 -20.67 -6.72
CA THR A 51 12.26 -20.43 -7.63
C THR A 51 12.74 -18.98 -7.54
N GLU A 52 13.95 -18.72 -8.02
CA GLU A 52 14.49 -17.36 -8.12
C GLU A 52 13.59 -16.47 -9.00
N GLU A 53 13.02 -17.03 -10.07
CA GLU A 53 12.09 -16.32 -10.96
C GLU A 53 10.78 -15.93 -10.24
N GLN A 54 10.21 -16.83 -9.45
CA GLN A 54 9.03 -16.54 -8.63
C GLN A 54 9.30 -15.47 -7.58
N THR A 55 10.45 -15.55 -6.91
CA THR A 55 10.84 -14.55 -5.90
C THR A 55 11.10 -13.18 -6.54
N ALA A 56 11.75 -13.13 -7.71
CA ALA A 56 11.98 -11.90 -8.46
C ALA A 56 10.66 -11.27 -8.92
N TRP A 57 9.75 -12.07 -9.48
CA TRP A 57 8.41 -11.61 -9.86
C TRP A 57 7.64 -11.01 -8.68
N ALA A 58 7.65 -11.69 -7.53
CA ALA A 58 7.00 -11.19 -6.32
C ALA A 58 7.59 -9.84 -5.86
N GLY A 59 8.92 -9.71 -5.92
CA GLY A 59 9.62 -8.45 -5.66
C GLY A 59 9.20 -7.34 -6.63
N ASP A 60 9.08 -7.64 -7.92
CA ASP A 60 8.64 -6.68 -8.95
C ASP A 60 7.19 -6.21 -8.74
N VAL A 61 6.28 -7.11 -8.34
CA VAL A 61 4.91 -6.75 -7.96
C VAL A 61 4.91 -5.78 -6.78
N CYS A 62 5.68 -6.08 -5.73
CA CYS A 62 5.77 -5.25 -4.54
C CYS A 62 6.40 -3.88 -4.83
N SER A 63 7.47 -3.85 -5.64
CA SER A 63 8.13 -2.62 -6.09
C SER A 63 7.21 -1.73 -6.94
N SER A 64 6.48 -2.35 -7.88
CA SER A 64 5.51 -1.65 -8.73
C SER A 64 4.35 -1.08 -7.90
N THR A 65 3.87 -1.84 -6.92
CA THR A 65 2.84 -1.38 -5.96
C THR A 65 3.32 -0.17 -5.15
N ALA A 66 4.57 -0.19 -4.65
CA ALA A 66 5.15 0.93 -3.91
C ALA A 66 5.36 2.18 -4.79
N THR A 67 5.76 1.98 -6.05
CA THR A 67 5.94 3.05 -7.04
C THR A 67 4.59 3.73 -7.30
N LEU A 68 3.57 2.96 -7.64
CA LEU A 68 2.23 3.47 -7.88
C LEU A 68 1.66 4.23 -6.67
N LYS A 69 1.89 3.73 -5.45
CA LYS A 69 1.52 4.45 -4.22
C LYS A 69 2.12 5.86 -4.18
N THR A 70 3.40 5.96 -4.48
CA THR A 70 4.14 7.22 -4.48
C THR A 70 3.61 8.16 -5.55
N ASP A 71 3.29 7.64 -6.74
CA ASP A 71 2.77 8.46 -7.84
C ASP A 71 1.37 9.02 -7.54
N VAL A 72 0.49 8.22 -6.94
CA VAL A 72 -0.84 8.69 -6.50
C VAL A 72 -0.70 9.74 -5.39
N GLN A 73 0.25 9.57 -4.46
CA GLN A 73 0.55 10.60 -3.45
C GLN A 73 1.11 11.89 -4.08
N GLY A 74 1.91 11.77 -5.15
CA GLY A 74 2.38 12.89 -5.95
C GLY A 74 1.24 13.65 -6.62
N LEU A 75 0.23 12.93 -7.12
CA LEU A 75 -0.99 13.54 -7.70
C LEU A 75 -1.75 14.35 -6.66
N VAL A 76 -2.00 13.77 -5.47
CA VAL A 76 -2.68 14.47 -4.36
C VAL A 76 -1.90 15.73 -3.95
N SER A 77 -0.58 15.62 -3.87
CA SER A 77 0.28 16.76 -3.53
C SER A 77 0.21 17.87 -4.59
N THR A 78 0.12 17.49 -5.86
CA THR A 78 -0.06 18.42 -6.98
C THR A 78 -1.41 19.13 -6.91
N ALA A 79 -2.48 18.39 -6.64
CA ALA A 79 -3.83 18.96 -6.46
C ALA A 79 -3.87 19.95 -5.29
N ALA A 80 -3.27 19.58 -4.16
CA ALA A 80 -3.24 20.41 -2.95
C ALA A 80 -2.40 21.69 -3.11
N ALA A 81 -1.33 21.63 -3.91
CA ALA A 81 -0.50 22.80 -4.20
C ALA A 81 -1.27 23.87 -5.00
N GLY A 82 -2.22 23.46 -5.85
CA GLY A 82 -3.00 24.36 -6.70
C GLY A 82 -2.12 25.17 -7.66
N GLY A 83 -2.62 26.33 -8.10
CA GLY A 83 -1.93 27.27 -8.99
C GLY A 83 -2.49 27.32 -10.41
N ASP A 84 -2.08 28.32 -11.18
CA ASP A 84 -2.65 28.62 -12.50
C ASP A 84 -2.42 27.50 -13.53
N ASP A 85 -1.38 26.69 -13.34
CA ASP A 85 -0.99 25.55 -14.18
C ASP A 85 -1.34 24.18 -13.56
N VAL A 86 -2.17 24.16 -12.51
CA VAL A 86 -2.52 22.92 -11.78
C VAL A 86 -3.10 21.84 -12.71
N SER A 87 -3.92 22.22 -13.69
CA SER A 87 -4.49 21.28 -14.66
C SER A 87 -3.40 20.57 -15.48
N ALA A 88 -2.40 21.32 -15.96
CA ALA A 88 -1.32 20.73 -16.74
C ALA A 88 -0.46 19.80 -15.89
N ARG A 89 -0.12 20.21 -14.66
CA ARG A 89 0.65 19.39 -13.72
C ARG A 89 -0.10 18.12 -13.32
N LEU A 90 -1.41 18.21 -13.04
CA LEU A 90 -2.23 17.05 -12.73
C LEU A 90 -2.31 16.07 -13.91
N ASN A 91 -2.46 16.56 -15.13
CA ASN A 91 -2.45 15.70 -16.31
C ASN A 91 -1.10 14.97 -16.49
N THR A 92 0.02 15.66 -16.31
CA THR A 92 1.35 15.01 -16.34
C THR A 92 1.47 13.94 -15.26
N GLN A 93 1.09 14.26 -14.02
CA GLN A 93 1.18 13.30 -12.93
C GLN A 93 0.21 12.12 -13.10
N MET A 94 -0.97 12.35 -13.68
CA MET A 94 -1.92 11.29 -14.01
C MET A 94 -1.37 10.33 -15.08
N GLN A 95 -0.60 10.83 -16.06
CA GLN A 95 0.09 9.95 -17.01
C GLN A 95 1.09 9.04 -16.30
N THR A 96 1.87 9.58 -15.36
CA THR A 96 2.78 8.76 -14.53
C THR A 96 2.02 7.70 -13.73
N VAL A 97 0.90 8.06 -13.10
CA VAL A 97 0.05 7.10 -12.38
C VAL A 97 -0.44 5.98 -13.30
N LYS A 98 -0.88 6.32 -14.52
CA LYS A 98 -1.35 5.34 -15.51
C LYS A 98 -0.26 4.40 -15.98
N GLU A 99 0.94 4.93 -16.23
CA GLU A 99 2.11 4.13 -16.60
C GLU A 99 2.45 3.13 -15.48
N SER A 100 2.55 3.60 -14.23
CA SER A 100 2.83 2.74 -13.07
C SER A 100 1.74 1.70 -12.82
N ALA A 101 0.46 2.04 -13.02
CA ALA A 101 -0.65 1.10 -12.92
C ALA A 101 -0.60 0.02 -14.00
N THR A 102 -0.24 0.40 -15.22
CA THR A 102 -0.05 -0.54 -16.34
C THR A 102 1.10 -1.49 -16.04
N VAL A 103 2.24 -0.98 -15.56
CA VAL A 103 3.39 -1.79 -15.15
C VAL A 103 3.02 -2.79 -14.06
N LEU A 104 2.25 -2.36 -13.03
CA LEU A 104 1.78 -3.26 -11.98
C LEU A 104 0.88 -4.36 -12.56
N ALA A 105 -0.12 -4.00 -13.36
CA ALA A 105 -1.05 -4.94 -13.96
C ALA A 105 -0.34 -5.95 -14.89
N ASP A 106 0.61 -5.48 -15.70
CA ASP A 106 1.38 -6.33 -16.60
C ASP A 106 2.31 -7.27 -15.82
N THR A 107 2.95 -6.78 -14.74
CA THR A 107 3.75 -7.62 -13.84
C THR A 107 2.89 -8.73 -13.21
N ILE A 108 1.70 -8.41 -12.69
CA ILE A 108 0.78 -9.40 -12.10
C ILE A 108 0.31 -10.43 -13.15
N LYS A 109 0.10 -10.02 -14.40
CA LYS A 109 -0.25 -10.93 -15.51
C LYS A 109 0.91 -11.84 -15.91
N ALA A 110 2.14 -11.36 -15.83
CA ALA A 110 3.36 -12.11 -16.13
C ALA A 110 3.77 -13.09 -15.01
N VAL A 111 2.79 -13.80 -14.44
CA VAL A 111 3.04 -14.79 -13.42
C VAL A 111 3.96 -15.91 -13.95
N PRO A 112 4.99 -16.33 -13.18
CA PRO A 112 5.86 -17.43 -13.58
C PRO A 112 5.11 -18.77 -13.67
N ALA A 113 5.64 -19.68 -14.49
CA ALA A 113 5.06 -21.01 -14.67
C ALA A 113 5.10 -21.83 -13.37
N GLY A 114 4.06 -22.64 -13.15
CA GLY A 114 3.86 -23.41 -11.92
C GLY A 114 3.13 -22.65 -10.81
N SER A 115 2.63 -21.44 -11.08
CA SER A 115 1.94 -20.56 -10.14
C SER A 115 0.63 -19.99 -10.68
N GLU A 116 0.21 -20.39 -11.89
CA GLU A 116 -0.95 -19.82 -12.58
C GLU A 116 -2.29 -20.13 -11.88
N ASP A 117 -2.36 -21.28 -11.22
CA ASP A 117 -3.55 -21.81 -10.54
C ASP A 117 -3.50 -21.58 -9.00
N ASP A 118 -2.51 -20.84 -8.50
CA ASP A 118 -2.41 -20.54 -7.07
C ASP A 118 -3.63 -19.70 -6.63
N PRO A 119 -4.38 -20.12 -5.58
CA PRO A 119 -5.62 -19.46 -5.18
C PRO A 119 -5.39 -18.01 -4.71
N GLU A 120 -4.21 -17.73 -4.17
CA GLU A 120 -3.79 -16.40 -3.71
C GLU A 120 -3.57 -15.43 -4.89
N LEU A 121 -3.22 -15.95 -6.07
CA LEU A 121 -3.08 -15.12 -7.28
C LEU A 121 -4.40 -14.51 -7.71
N ALA A 122 -5.51 -15.22 -7.53
CA ALA A 122 -6.83 -14.72 -7.86
C ALA A 122 -7.16 -13.47 -7.04
N ALA A 123 -6.89 -13.49 -5.73
CA ALA A 123 -7.12 -12.33 -4.86
C ALA A 123 -6.23 -11.13 -5.24
N VAL A 124 -4.96 -11.36 -5.60
CA VAL A 124 -4.06 -10.30 -6.07
C VAL A 124 -4.56 -9.71 -7.40
N ARG A 125 -4.99 -10.55 -8.35
CA ARG A 125 -5.56 -10.11 -9.63
C ARG A 125 -6.85 -9.30 -9.46
N ASP A 126 -7.80 -9.81 -8.68
CA ASP A 126 -9.07 -9.13 -8.40
C ASP A 126 -8.82 -7.74 -7.79
N SER A 127 -7.90 -7.65 -6.82
CA SER A 127 -7.53 -6.36 -6.22
C SER A 127 -6.87 -5.39 -7.22
N SER A 128 -6.10 -5.91 -8.18
CA SER A 128 -5.48 -5.10 -9.24
C SER A 128 -6.52 -4.58 -10.24
N ASP A 129 -7.58 -5.33 -10.50
CA ASP A 129 -8.68 -4.91 -11.37
C ASP A 129 -9.54 -3.82 -10.70
N ASP A 130 -9.80 -3.95 -9.39
CA ASP A 130 -10.47 -2.92 -8.59
C ASP A 130 -9.64 -1.62 -8.55
N LEU A 131 -8.32 -1.75 -8.42
CA LEU A 131 -7.39 -0.63 -8.48
C LEU A 131 -7.39 0.05 -9.86
N SER A 132 -7.40 -0.74 -10.94
CA SER A 132 -7.47 -0.20 -12.32
C SER A 132 -8.77 0.60 -12.55
N SER A 133 -9.88 0.11 -11.99
CA SER A 133 -11.17 0.82 -12.03
C SER A 133 -11.08 2.15 -11.26
N SER A 134 -10.51 2.15 -10.06
CA SER A 134 -10.32 3.36 -9.25
C SER A 134 -9.43 4.41 -9.95
N ILE A 135 -8.40 3.96 -10.66
CA ILE A 135 -7.49 4.83 -11.43
C ILE A 135 -8.20 5.44 -12.65
N SER A 136 -9.16 4.73 -13.24
CA SER A 136 -9.99 5.25 -14.35
C SER A 136 -10.95 6.34 -13.87
N ASP A 137 -11.53 6.18 -12.68
CA ASP A 137 -12.35 7.22 -12.04
C ASP A 137 -11.50 8.46 -11.72
N LEU A 138 -10.30 8.24 -11.16
CA LEU A 138 -9.34 9.29 -10.89
C LEU A 138 -8.93 10.07 -12.15
N GLU A 139 -8.68 9.38 -13.27
CA GLU A 139 -8.41 10.01 -14.56
C GLU A 139 -9.55 10.94 -14.98
N SER A 140 -10.79 10.48 -14.84
CA SER A 140 -11.98 11.27 -15.15
C SER A 140 -12.08 12.53 -14.29
N SER A 141 -11.76 12.42 -12.99
CA SER A 141 -11.68 13.57 -12.09
C SER A 141 -10.56 14.54 -12.44
N VAL A 142 -9.39 14.05 -12.85
CA VAL A 142 -8.29 14.92 -13.33
C VAL A 142 -8.70 15.68 -14.59
N ALA A 143 -9.36 15.02 -15.54
CA ALA A 143 -9.87 15.67 -16.75
C ALA A 143 -10.89 16.78 -16.43
N SER A 144 -11.67 16.63 -15.35
CA SER A 144 -12.64 17.65 -14.92
C SER A 144 -12.02 18.97 -14.42
N VAL A 145 -10.73 18.96 -14.09
CA VAL A 145 -9.99 20.16 -13.68
C VAL A 145 -9.69 21.06 -14.89
N GLU A 146 -9.65 20.50 -16.10
CA GLU A 146 -9.32 21.24 -17.30
C GLU A 146 -10.39 22.31 -17.61
N GLY A 147 -9.96 23.57 -17.65
CA GLY A 147 -10.85 24.71 -17.90
C GLY A 147 -11.73 25.11 -16.70
N ALA A 148 -11.67 24.40 -15.58
CA ALA A 148 -12.37 24.77 -14.36
C ALA A 148 -11.76 26.05 -13.74
N THR A 149 -12.60 26.93 -13.20
CA THR A 149 -12.15 28.19 -12.56
C THR A 149 -12.96 28.49 -11.31
N GLY A 150 -12.44 29.37 -10.44
CA GLY A 150 -13.16 29.83 -9.26
C GLY A 150 -13.57 28.68 -8.33
N THR A 151 -14.86 28.62 -7.99
CA THR A 151 -15.43 27.56 -7.14
C THR A 151 -15.43 26.20 -7.82
N ASP A 152 -15.61 26.15 -9.13
CA ASP A 152 -15.67 24.89 -9.88
C ASP A 152 -14.31 24.19 -9.88
N LEU A 153 -13.22 24.98 -9.94
CA LEU A 153 -11.87 24.45 -9.78
C LEU A 153 -11.67 23.81 -8.41
N VAL A 154 -12.14 24.45 -7.34
CA VAL A 154 -12.03 23.90 -5.98
C VAL A 154 -12.80 22.59 -5.85
N VAL A 155 -13.99 22.52 -6.45
CA VAL A 155 -14.79 21.28 -6.48
C VAL A 155 -14.08 20.18 -7.27
N ALA A 156 -13.56 20.48 -8.45
CA ALA A 156 -12.83 19.51 -9.28
C ALA A 156 -11.58 18.97 -8.58
N LEU A 157 -10.78 19.83 -7.93
CA LEU A 157 -9.64 19.42 -7.12
C LEU A 157 -10.06 18.57 -5.92
N GLY A 158 -11.22 18.85 -5.33
CA GLY A 158 -11.83 18.02 -4.29
C GLY A 158 -12.16 16.62 -4.77
N SER A 159 -12.72 16.47 -5.98
CA SER A 159 -12.98 15.16 -6.60
C SER A 159 -11.69 14.40 -6.87
N VAL A 160 -10.65 15.07 -7.40
CA VAL A 160 -9.32 14.46 -7.60
C VAL A 160 -8.76 13.91 -6.28
N ALA A 161 -8.85 14.68 -5.19
CA ALA A 161 -8.37 14.23 -3.89
C ALA A 161 -9.18 13.03 -3.35
N SER A 162 -10.50 13.03 -3.55
CA SER A 162 -11.38 11.92 -3.17
C SER A 162 -11.04 10.63 -3.92
N ASP A 163 -10.93 10.69 -5.24
CA ASP A 163 -10.71 9.51 -6.08
C ASP A 163 -9.28 8.98 -5.96
N ALA A 164 -8.31 9.87 -5.69
CA ALA A 164 -6.96 9.45 -5.31
C ALA A 164 -6.97 8.72 -3.96
N GLY A 165 -7.80 9.17 -3.01
CA GLY A 165 -8.03 8.46 -1.75
C GLY A 165 -8.65 7.07 -1.95
N ALA A 166 -9.62 6.94 -2.85
CA ALA A 166 -10.19 5.65 -3.24
C ALA A 166 -9.12 4.74 -3.88
N SER A 167 -8.31 5.27 -4.80
CA SER A 167 -7.20 4.55 -5.43
C SER A 167 -6.16 4.07 -4.41
N LEU A 168 -5.80 4.90 -3.43
CA LEU A 168 -4.90 4.49 -2.33
C LEU A 168 -5.53 3.41 -1.43
N THR A 169 -6.85 3.43 -1.25
CA THR A 169 -7.56 2.41 -0.49
C THR A 169 -7.59 1.08 -1.25
N ALA A 170 -7.85 1.10 -2.55
CA ALA A 170 -7.75 -0.08 -3.42
C ALA A 170 -6.32 -0.64 -3.42
N LEU A 171 -5.32 0.22 -3.52
CA LEU A 171 -3.92 -0.19 -3.44
C LEU A 171 -3.57 -0.83 -2.08
N ALA A 172 -4.12 -0.30 -0.98
CA ALA A 172 -3.96 -0.92 0.33
C ALA A 172 -4.62 -2.31 0.41
N ALA A 173 -5.72 -2.53 -0.31
CA ALA A 173 -6.32 -3.86 -0.45
C ALA A 173 -5.40 -4.81 -1.22
N THR A 174 -4.73 -4.36 -2.29
CA THR A 174 -3.70 -5.13 -2.99
C THR A 174 -2.54 -5.50 -2.06
N VAL A 175 -2.03 -4.54 -1.27
CA VAL A 175 -0.99 -4.81 -0.26
C VAL A 175 -1.45 -5.84 0.77
N SER A 176 -2.72 -5.76 1.20
CA SER A 176 -3.30 -6.72 2.14
C SER A 176 -3.43 -8.12 1.52
N ALA A 177 -3.79 -8.22 0.24
CA ALA A 177 -3.85 -9.50 -0.47
C ALA A 177 -2.46 -10.15 -0.56
N ILE A 178 -1.44 -9.37 -0.93
CA ILE A 178 -0.03 -9.80 -0.94
C ILE A 178 0.41 -10.25 0.45
N GLY A 179 0.14 -9.46 1.48
CA GLY A 179 0.52 -9.81 2.86
C GLY A 179 -0.18 -11.07 3.38
N THR A 180 -1.43 -11.29 2.97
CA THR A 180 -2.18 -12.51 3.33
C THR A 180 -1.60 -13.74 2.63
N ALA A 181 -1.28 -13.63 1.34
CA ALA A 181 -0.60 -14.68 0.59
C ALA A 181 0.75 -15.05 1.24
N ALA A 182 1.56 -14.02 1.55
CA ALA A 182 2.84 -14.21 2.23
C ALA A 182 2.71 -14.91 3.60
N ALA A 183 1.69 -14.55 4.38
CA ALA A 183 1.48 -15.09 5.71
C ALA A 183 0.93 -16.53 5.73
N ASP A 184 0.17 -16.94 4.70
CA ASP A 184 -0.30 -18.33 4.59
C ASP A 184 0.88 -19.28 4.37
N GLY A 185 1.83 -18.90 3.49
CA GLY A 185 3.10 -19.59 3.30
C GLY A 185 2.98 -21.02 2.77
N THR A 186 1.77 -21.48 2.41
CA THR A 186 1.54 -22.83 1.89
C THR A 186 1.62 -22.89 0.37
N SER A 187 1.23 -21.81 -0.32
CA SER A 187 1.31 -21.70 -1.78
C SER A 187 2.70 -21.30 -2.25
N THR A 188 3.01 -21.56 -3.52
CA THR A 188 4.29 -21.16 -4.11
C THR A 188 4.41 -19.64 -4.24
N ILE A 189 3.31 -18.96 -4.60
CA ILE A 189 3.25 -17.50 -4.63
C ILE A 189 3.40 -16.88 -3.25
N GLY A 190 2.74 -17.44 -2.23
CA GLY A 190 2.83 -16.96 -0.86
C GLY A 190 4.27 -17.02 -0.34
N GLN A 191 4.95 -18.14 -0.56
CA GLN A 191 6.37 -18.28 -0.24
C GLN A 191 7.26 -17.32 -1.03
N ALA A 192 6.93 -17.04 -2.30
CA ALA A 192 7.66 -16.07 -3.11
C ALA A 192 7.51 -14.64 -2.57
N PHE A 193 6.30 -14.23 -2.16
CA PHE A 193 6.06 -12.94 -1.54
C PHE A 193 6.74 -12.80 -0.17
N ASP A 194 6.77 -13.86 0.65
CA ASP A 194 7.49 -13.85 1.93
C ASP A 194 9.02 -13.76 1.73
N ALA A 195 9.54 -14.43 0.70
CA ALA A 195 10.97 -14.44 0.37
C ALA A 195 11.46 -13.14 -0.28
N ALA A 196 10.58 -12.32 -0.86
CA ALA A 196 10.92 -11.09 -1.57
C ALA A 196 11.17 -9.91 -0.59
N PRO A 197 12.39 -9.34 -0.52
CA PRO A 197 12.71 -8.25 0.41
C PRO A 197 11.87 -6.99 0.22
N GLU A 198 11.49 -6.68 -1.02
CA GLU A 198 10.68 -5.53 -1.39
C GLU A 198 9.30 -5.59 -0.73
N CYS A 199 8.73 -6.80 -0.63
CA CYS A 199 7.43 -7.03 -0.02
C CYS A 199 7.44 -6.82 1.50
N ALA A 200 8.56 -7.07 2.17
CA ALA A 200 8.69 -6.81 3.61
C ALA A 200 8.57 -5.31 3.93
N SER A 201 9.06 -4.44 3.05
CA SER A 201 8.94 -2.98 3.20
C SER A 201 7.52 -2.45 2.90
N LEU A 202 6.75 -3.23 2.14
CA LEU A 202 5.41 -2.87 1.70
C LEU A 202 4.34 -3.29 2.72
N THR A 203 4.57 -4.42 3.41
CA THR A 203 3.58 -5.11 4.26
C THR A 203 3.79 -4.96 5.77
N ARG A 204 4.95 -4.46 6.23
CA ARG A 204 5.24 -4.16 7.66
C ARG A 204 5.33 -2.66 7.91
#